data_AF-A0A1H4G6K7-F1
#
_entry.id   AF-A0A1H4G6K7-F1
#
_cell.length_a   1.000
_cell.length_b   1.000
_cell.length_c   1.000
_cell.angle_alpha   90.00
_cell.angle_beta   90.00
_cell.angle_gamma   90.00
#
_symmetry.space_group_name_H-M   'P 1'
#
loop_
_entity.id
_entity.type
_entity.pdbx_description
1 polymer ?
#
loop_
_entity_poly.entity_id
_entity_poly.type
_entity_poly.pdbx_seq_one_letter_code
_entity_poly.pdbx_strand_id
1 'polypeptide(L)' 'MADKKDDKDPCWKNYEQVGMKTKNGKKVPNCVPKKTADKKK' A
#
# COMPACT_ATOMS: atom_id res chain seq x y z
N MET A 1 22.91 -15.75 1.12
CA MET A 1 22.67 -14.61 0.21
C MET A 1 21.77 -13.62 0.94
N ALA A 2 22.15 -12.35 0.92
CA ALA A 2 21.71 -11.30 1.85
C ALA A 2 20.19 -11.04 1.93
N ASP A 3 19.71 -10.93 3.17
CA ASP A 3 18.72 -9.94 3.61
C ASP A 3 18.64 -8.70 2.71
N LYS A 4 17.48 -8.47 2.07
CA LYS A 4 16.83 -7.15 2.05
C LYS A 4 15.53 -7.18 1.25
N LYS A 5 14.57 -6.42 1.78
CA LYS A 5 13.33 -5.92 1.15
C LYS A 5 12.07 -6.76 1.40
N ASP A 6 11.81 -6.99 2.68
CA ASP A 6 10.53 -6.55 3.25
C ASP A 6 10.35 -5.03 3.00
N ASP A 7 10.11 -4.64 1.74
CA ASP A 7 9.78 -3.26 1.32
C ASP A 7 9.26 -3.27 -0.13
N LYS A 8 8.58 -4.36 -0.54
CA LYS A 8 7.83 -4.42 -1.81
C LYS A 8 6.35 -4.15 -1.57
N ASP A 9 5.98 -3.53 -0.45
CA ASP A 9 4.64 -2.97 -0.33
C ASP A 9 4.55 -1.85 -1.37
N PRO A 10 3.69 -1.97 -2.41
CA PRO A 10 3.54 -0.94 -3.42
C PRO A 10 2.82 0.30 -2.88
N CYS A 11 2.65 0.37 -1.56
CA CYS A 11 1.86 1.32 -0.82
C CYS A 11 2.73 1.97 0.26
N TRP A 12 2.43 3.23 0.59
CA TRP A 12 3.17 3.99 1.59
C TRP A 12 3.19 3.30 2.97
N LYS A 13 4.16 3.68 3.81
CA LYS A 13 4.18 3.30 5.22
C LYS A 13 2.88 3.78 5.88
N ASN A 14 2.06 2.84 6.38
CA ASN A 14 0.68 3.01 6.85
C ASN A 14 -0.44 2.93 5.79
N TYR A 15 -0.14 2.54 4.55
CA TYR A 15 -1.13 2.16 3.55
C TYR A 15 -0.98 0.68 3.23
N GLU A 16 -2.11 0.01 3.00
CA GLU A 16 -2.17 -1.40 2.61
C GLU A 16 -2.71 -1.52 1.20
N GLN A 17 -2.17 -2.46 0.43
CA GLN A 17 -2.69 -2.78 -0.87
C GLN A 17 -4.00 -3.58 -0.72
N VAL A 18 -5.10 -2.99 -1.13
CA VAL A 18 -6.41 -3.64 -1.22
C VAL A 18 -6.77 -3.80 -2.69
N GLY A 19 -6.20 -4.83 -3.32
CA GLY A 19 -6.46 -5.17 -4.72
C GLY A 19 -5.78 -4.26 -5.74
N MET A 20 -6.41 -4.11 -6.91
CA MET A 20 -5.94 -3.29 -8.03
C MET A 20 -7.04 -2.32 -8.47
N LYS A 21 -6.64 -1.10 -8.86
CA LYS A 21 -7.54 -0.04 -9.35
C LYS A 21 -7.04 0.48 -10.69
N THR A 22 -7.96 0.90 -11.55
CA THR A 22 -7.61 1.56 -12.81
C THR A 22 -7.43 3.06 -12.55
N LYS A 23 -6.22 3.58 -12.75
CA LYS A 23 -5.91 5.01 -12.68
C LYS A 23 -5.33 5.44 -14.02
N ASN A 24 -6.00 6.37 -14.69
CA ASN A 24 -5.59 6.89 -16.00
C ASN A 24 -5.40 5.79 -17.08
N GLY A 25 -6.32 4.80 -17.11
CA GLY A 25 -6.27 3.65 -18.04
C GLY A 25 -5.23 2.58 -17.70
N LYS A 26 -4.45 2.75 -16.62
CA LYS A 26 -3.45 1.76 -16.16
C LYS A 26 -3.92 1.08 -14.87
N LYS A 27 -3.66 -0.23 -14.74
CA LYS A 27 -3.90 -0.96 -13.48
C LYS A 27 -2.79 -0.64 -12.49
N VAL A 28 -3.16 -0.04 -11.37
CA VAL A 28 -2.27 0.31 -10.26
C VAL A 28 -2.75 -0.38 -8.98
N PRO A 29 -1.85 -0.73 -8.04
CA PRO A 29 -2.26 -1.25 -6.74
C PRO A 29 -3.11 -0.22 -6.00
N ASN A 30 -4.21 -0.67 -5.41
CA ASN A 30 -5.12 0.21 -4.68
C ASN A 30 -4.68 0.31 -3.22
N CYS A 31 -3.90 1.34 -2.91
CA CYS A 31 -3.39 1.58 -1.56
C CYS A 31 -4.42 2.35 -0.72
N VAL A 32 -4.84 1.79 0.40
CA VAL A 32 -5.78 2.42 1.36
C VAL A 32 -5.11 2.60 2.72
N PRO A 33 -5.45 3.65 3.49
CA PRO A 33 -4.87 3.86 4.81
C PRO A 33 -5.22 2.69 5.74
N LYS A 34 -4.20 2.14 6.40
CA LYS A 34 -4.36 1.13 7.44
C LYS A 34 -5.18 1.77 8.56
N LYS A 35 -6.29 1.13 8.96
CA LYS A 35 -7.21 1.64 10.01
C LYS A 35 -6.52 1.91 11.36
N THR A 36 -5.28 1.46 11.54
CA THR A 36 -4.43 1.74 12.70
C THR A 36 -3.98 3.20 12.79
N ALA A 37 -3.97 3.96 11.68
CA ALA A 37 -3.47 5.33 11.64
C ALA A 37 -4.53 6.40 11.99
N ASP A 38 -5.82 6.08 11.93
CA ASP A 38 -6.92 7.08 12.00
C ASP A 38 -7.68 7.09 13.34
N LYS A 39 -7.33 6.21 14.29
CA LYS A 39 -8.04 6.14 15.58
C LYS A 39 -7.45 7.07 16.65
N LYS A 40 -7.21 8.34 16.27
CA LYS A 40 -6.84 9.40 17.22
C LYS A 40 -7.42 10.75 16.79
N LYS A 41 -8.75 10.85 16.80
CA LYS A 41 -9.44 12.13 16.95
C LYS A 41 -10.53 11.98 18.01
#